data_AF-A0A9D7WBY6-F1
#
_entry.id   AF-A0A9D7WBY6-F1
#
_cell.length_a   1.000
_cell.length_b   1.000
_cell.length_c   1.000
_cell.angle_alpha   90.00
_cell.angle_beta   90.00
_cell.angle_gamma   90.00
#
_symmetry.space_group_name_H-M   'P 1'
#
loop_
_entity.id
_entity.type
_entity.pdbx_description
1 polymer ?
#
loop_
_entity_poly.entity_id
_entity_poly.type
_entity_poly.pdbx_seq_one_letter_code
_entity_poly.pdbx_strand_id
1 'polypeptide(L)'
;RELYSLVLAAQEAAVAVVAPGGTAEAVHDTALRILVDGLVDLGLLIGEVDGIIERGDYRHLYMHRTGHWLGLDVHDVGAYRLGEQPALLESGMVLTVEPGLYVSDRLSVPEGQPEIDDRWKGIGIRIEDDVAVAENGHEVLTAGALKSVAAMERS
;
A
#
# COMPACT_ATOMS: atom_id res chain seq x y z
N ARG A 1 -4.71 11.57 -12.08
CA ARG A 1 -3.23 11.46 -12.20
C ARG A 1 -2.56 11.52 -10.84
N GLU A 2 -2.81 12.54 -10.02
CA GLU A 2 -2.19 12.70 -8.68
C GLU A 2 -2.38 11.48 -7.77
N LEU A 3 -3.62 11.01 -7.55
CA LEU A 3 -3.87 9.81 -6.74
C LEU A 3 -3.20 8.55 -7.31
N TYR A 4 -3.14 8.42 -8.64
CA TYR A 4 -2.45 7.29 -9.26
C TYR A 4 -0.96 7.32 -8.97
N SER A 5 -0.33 8.48 -9.16
CA SER A 5 1.09 8.68 -8.88
C SER A 5 1.42 8.44 -7.41
N LEU A 6 0.51 8.80 -6.50
CA LEU A 6 0.67 8.52 -5.07
C LEU A 6 0.60 7.03 -4.76
N VAL A 7 -0.40 6.31 -5.30
CA VAL A 7 -0.50 4.85 -5.12
C VAL A 7 0.72 4.15 -5.71
N LEU A 8 1.20 4.59 -6.88
CA LEU A 8 2.41 4.04 -7.50
C LEU A 8 3.65 4.27 -6.63
N ALA A 9 3.84 5.48 -6.10
CA ALA A 9 4.97 5.79 -5.22
C ALA A 9 4.94 4.94 -3.94
N ALA A 10 3.75 4.75 -3.33
CA ALA A 10 3.59 3.89 -2.17
C ALA A 10 3.92 2.42 -2.49
N GLN A 11 3.52 1.95 -3.67
CA GLN A 11 3.78 0.60 -4.13
C GLN A 11 5.27 0.37 -4.38
N GLU A 12 5.93 1.25 -5.11
CA GLU A 12 7.36 1.17 -5.40
C GLU A 12 8.20 1.22 -4.10
N ALA A 13 7.84 2.09 -3.16
CA ALA A 13 8.50 2.17 -1.85
C ALA A 13 8.31 0.90 -1.01
N ALA A 14 7.11 0.32 -1.01
CA ALA A 14 6.81 -0.90 -0.28
C ALA A 14 7.53 -2.12 -0.87
N VAL A 15 7.58 -2.24 -2.20
CA VAL A 15 8.37 -3.27 -2.89
C VAL A 15 9.86 -3.13 -2.54
N ALA A 16 10.40 -1.91 -2.53
CA ALA A 16 11.81 -1.66 -2.28
C ALA A 16 12.32 -2.18 -0.91
N VAL A 17 11.45 -2.29 0.09
CA VAL A 17 11.80 -2.80 1.43
C VAL A 17 11.57 -4.31 1.61
N VAL A 18 11.09 -5.01 0.58
CA VAL A 18 10.98 -6.48 0.61
C VAL A 18 12.40 -7.08 0.51
N ALA A 19 12.85 -7.70 1.60
CA ALA A 19 14.16 -8.34 1.70
C ALA A 19 14.19 -9.32 2.90
N PRO A 20 15.13 -10.30 2.90
CA PRO A 20 15.36 -11.15 4.05
C PRO A 20 15.63 -10.35 5.33
N GLY A 21 15.04 -10.78 6.45
CA GLY A 21 15.12 -10.08 7.74
C GLY A 21 14.18 -8.88 7.90
N GLY A 22 13.48 -8.47 6.84
CA GLY A 22 12.35 -7.54 6.92
C GLY A 22 11.07 -8.21 7.44
N THR A 23 9.95 -7.49 7.46
CA THR A 23 8.65 -8.01 7.91
C THR A 23 7.53 -7.50 7.00
N ALA A 24 6.44 -8.27 6.87
CA ALA A 24 5.24 -7.81 6.14
C ALA A 24 4.61 -6.54 6.76
N GLU A 25 4.80 -6.34 8.07
CA GLU A 25 4.38 -5.13 8.77
C GLU A 25 5.19 -3.92 8.31
N ALA A 26 6.52 -4.04 8.18
CA ALA A 26 7.35 -2.96 7.67
C ALA A 26 6.99 -2.58 6.21
N VAL A 27 6.64 -3.56 5.37
CA VAL A 27 6.14 -3.32 4.00
C VAL A 27 4.84 -2.51 4.05
N HIS A 28 3.91 -2.89 4.93
CA HIS A 28 2.65 -2.17 5.11
C HIS A 28 2.85 -0.74 5.61
N ASP A 29 3.65 -0.57 6.66
CA ASP A 29 3.89 0.72 7.29
C ASP A 29 4.61 1.68 6.33
N THR A 30 5.49 1.17 5.46
CA THR A 30 6.15 1.94 4.40
C THR A 30 5.13 2.49 3.40
N ALA A 31 4.26 1.65 2.84
CA ALA A 31 3.19 2.12 1.96
C ALA A 31 2.26 3.11 2.66
N LEU A 32 1.82 2.78 3.88
CA LEU A 32 0.88 3.60 4.65
C LEU A 32 1.43 5.00 4.88
N ARG A 33 2.71 5.11 5.27
CA ARG A 33 3.34 6.42 5.50
C ARG A 33 3.37 7.27 4.23
N ILE A 34 3.76 6.69 3.10
CA ILE A 34 3.78 7.40 1.80
C ILE A 34 2.37 7.86 1.41
N LEU A 35 1.36 6.99 1.56
CA LEU A 35 -0.03 7.34 1.26
C LEU A 35 -0.51 8.48 2.15
N VAL A 36 -0.31 8.40 3.46
CA VAL A 36 -0.79 9.44 4.39
C VAL A 36 -0.10 10.78 4.13
N ASP A 37 1.23 10.77 3.94
CA ASP A 37 2.00 11.97 3.63
C ASP A 37 1.49 12.65 2.35
N GLY A 38 1.32 11.89 1.26
CA GLY A 38 0.79 12.43 0.01
C GLY A 38 -0.68 12.85 0.09
N LEU A 39 -1.50 12.21 0.93
CA LEU A 39 -2.88 12.64 1.16
C LEU A 39 -2.95 13.96 1.95
N VAL A 40 -2.01 14.21 2.86
CA VAL A 40 -1.86 15.52 3.52
C VAL A 40 -1.46 16.59 2.51
N ASP A 41 -0.48 16.31 1.65
CA ASP A 41 -0.04 17.24 0.59
C ASP A 41 -1.15 17.59 -0.41
N LEU A 42 -2.01 16.62 -0.74
CA LEU A 42 -3.16 16.81 -1.63
C LEU A 42 -4.37 17.48 -0.93
N GLY A 43 -4.29 17.72 0.37
CA GLY A 43 -5.37 18.30 1.18
C GLY A 43 -6.56 17.37 1.40
N LEU A 44 -6.36 16.06 1.26
CA LEU A 44 -7.37 15.02 1.52
C LEU A 44 -7.33 14.53 2.97
N LEU A 45 -6.24 14.82 3.68
CA LEU A 45 -6.11 14.66 5.13
C LEU A 45 -5.47 15.94 5.72
N ILE A 46 -5.67 16.16 7.02
CA ILE A 46 -5.03 17.25 7.76
C ILE A 46 -4.52 16.76 9.12
N GLY A 47 -3.33 17.25 9.48
CA GLY A 47 -2.65 16.95 10.74
C GLY A 47 -1.27 16.32 10.53
N GLU A 48 -0.62 15.99 11.64
CA GLU A 48 0.67 15.28 11.62
C GLU A 48 0.49 13.83 11.16
N VAL A 49 1.37 13.36 10.26
CA VAL A 49 1.32 12.02 9.64
C VAL A 49 1.23 10.92 10.70
N ASP A 50 2.09 10.96 11.72
CA ASP A 50 2.09 9.95 12.79
C ASP A 50 0.78 9.93 13.58
N GLY A 51 0.22 11.11 13.86
CA GLY A 51 -1.05 11.23 14.57
C GLY A 51 -2.25 10.75 13.74
N ILE A 52 -2.24 11.00 12.43
CA ILE A 52 -3.25 10.47 11.49
C ILE A 52 -3.20 8.94 11.47
N ILE A 53 -1.99 8.36 11.41
CA ILE A 53 -1.80 6.91 11.39
C ILE A 53 -2.28 6.28 12.71
N GLU A 54 -1.89 6.86 13.85
CA GLU A 54 -2.25 6.36 15.18
C GLU A 54 -3.78 6.35 15.40
N ARG A 55 -4.47 7.43 15.02
CA ARG A 55 -5.93 7.52 15.14
C ARG A 55 -6.67 6.70 14.07
N GLY A 56 -6.02 6.42 12.95
CA GLY A 56 -6.63 5.70 11.83
C GLY A 56 -7.53 6.57 10.97
N ASP A 57 -7.31 7.90 10.95
CA ASP A 57 -8.14 8.85 10.20
C ASP A 57 -8.12 8.55 8.69
N TYR A 58 -7.04 7.95 8.18
CA TYR A 58 -6.87 7.55 6.79
C TYR A 58 -7.79 6.40 6.32
N ARG A 59 -8.40 5.65 7.24
CA ARG A 59 -9.08 4.37 6.92
C ARG A 59 -10.26 4.50 5.96
N HIS A 60 -10.87 5.68 5.88
CA HIS A 60 -11.95 5.96 4.93
C HIS A 60 -11.46 6.03 3.48
N LEU A 61 -10.15 6.20 3.25
CA LEU A 61 -9.48 6.24 1.95
C LEU A 61 -8.66 4.97 1.67
N TYR A 62 -8.12 4.34 2.72
CA TYR A 62 -7.33 3.10 2.64
C TYR A 62 -7.66 2.15 3.81
N MET A 63 -8.46 1.12 3.54
CA MET A 63 -9.08 0.28 4.58
C MET A 63 -8.50 -1.14 4.70
N HIS A 64 -7.56 -1.52 3.85
CA HIS A 64 -6.99 -2.86 3.81
C HIS A 64 -5.48 -2.86 4.10
N ARG A 65 -4.90 -4.06 4.22
CA ARG A 65 -3.44 -4.24 4.36
C ARG A 65 -2.77 -4.11 3.00
N THR A 66 -1.45 -3.88 3.01
CA THR A 66 -0.66 -3.69 1.79
C THR A 66 -0.36 -5.00 1.07
N GLY A 67 -0.71 -6.16 1.65
CA GLY A 67 -0.58 -7.44 0.96
C GLY A 67 -0.74 -8.63 1.88
N HIS A 68 -0.55 -9.81 1.29
CA HIS A 68 -0.67 -11.10 1.93
C HIS A 68 0.29 -12.14 1.32
N TRP A 69 0.50 -13.27 2.00
CA TRP A 69 1.22 -14.41 1.43
C TRP A 69 0.53 -14.93 0.18
N LEU A 70 1.33 -15.41 -0.77
CA LEU A 70 0.87 -15.97 -2.03
C LEU A 70 1.55 -17.31 -2.30
N GLY A 71 0.77 -18.30 -2.70
CA GLY A 71 1.28 -19.63 -3.04
C GLY A 71 0.21 -20.50 -3.68
N LEU A 72 -0.10 -21.66 -3.09
CA LEU A 72 -1.15 -22.54 -3.65
C LEU A 72 -2.55 -21.94 -3.48
N ASP A 73 -2.78 -21.25 -2.36
CA ASP A 73 -3.96 -20.43 -2.13
C ASP A 73 -3.63 -18.95 -2.39
N VAL A 74 -4.63 -18.18 -2.86
CA VAL A 74 -4.46 -16.74 -3.14
C VAL A 74 -4.10 -15.97 -1.88
N HIS A 75 -4.71 -16.32 -0.74
CA HIS A 75 -4.25 -15.93 0.59
C HIS A 75 -3.61 -17.17 1.22
N ASP A 76 -2.30 -17.33 1.00
CA ASP A 76 -1.64 -18.57 1.38
C ASP A 76 -1.47 -18.72 2.90
N VAL A 77 -1.23 -19.95 3.31
CA VAL A 77 -0.97 -20.28 4.71
C VAL A 77 0.38 -19.73 5.17
N GLY A 78 0.47 -19.28 6.42
CA GLY A 78 1.72 -18.76 6.98
C GLY A 78 1.47 -17.83 8.15
N ALA A 79 2.22 -17.99 9.23
CA ALA A 79 2.08 -17.11 10.38
C ALA A 79 2.75 -15.76 10.10
N TYR A 80 2.00 -14.65 10.15
CA TYR A 80 2.57 -13.30 10.09
C TYR A 80 3.32 -12.92 11.37
N ARG A 81 3.10 -13.66 12.46
CA ARG A 81 3.77 -13.47 13.75
C ARG A 81 4.17 -14.81 14.35
N LEU A 82 5.34 -14.86 14.96
CA LEU A 82 5.83 -15.97 15.76
C LEU A 82 5.75 -15.55 17.24
N GLY A 83 4.61 -15.88 17.88
CA GLY A 83 4.28 -15.37 19.21
C GLY A 83 4.01 -13.86 19.16
N GLU A 84 4.73 -13.09 19.98
CA GLU A 84 4.60 -11.62 19.99
C GLU A 84 5.44 -10.93 18.91
N GLN A 85 6.36 -11.63 18.25
CA GLN A 85 7.27 -11.04 17.26
C GLN A 85 6.72 -11.19 15.83
N PRO A 86 6.89 -10.20 14.95
CA PRO A 86 6.59 -10.36 13.54
C PRO A 86 7.44 -11.48 12.92
N ALA A 87 6.87 -12.24 12.00
CA ALA A 87 7.64 -13.20 11.21
C ALA A 87 8.62 -12.44 10.30
N LEU A 88 9.88 -12.87 10.31
CA LEU A 88 10.88 -12.32 9.41
C LEU A 88 10.69 -12.92 8.02
N LEU A 89 10.88 -12.08 7.01
CA LEU A 89 10.94 -12.52 5.63
C LEU A 89 12.19 -13.35 5.41
N GLU A 90 12.05 -14.48 4.72
CA GLU A 90 13.14 -15.36 4.32
C GLU A 90 13.10 -15.59 2.82
N SER A 91 14.27 -15.86 2.22
CA SER A 91 14.37 -16.16 0.79
C SER A 91 13.44 -17.31 0.41
N GLY A 92 12.68 -17.14 -0.67
CA GLY A 92 11.69 -18.10 -1.15
C GLY A 92 10.26 -17.85 -0.67
N MET A 93 10.04 -16.95 0.30
CA MET A 93 8.69 -16.47 0.62
C MET A 93 8.16 -15.59 -0.52
N VAL A 94 6.84 -15.61 -0.73
CA VAL A 94 6.16 -14.79 -1.74
C VAL A 94 4.98 -14.05 -1.09
N LEU A 95 4.84 -12.77 -1.40
CA LEU A 95 3.76 -11.91 -0.93
C LEU A 95 3.29 -10.95 -2.01
N THR A 96 2.06 -10.49 -1.91
CA THR A 96 1.55 -9.37 -2.70
C THR A 96 2.00 -8.04 -2.11
N VAL A 97 2.11 -7.01 -2.96
CA VAL A 97 2.28 -5.61 -2.57
C VAL A 97 1.27 -4.76 -3.35
N GLU A 98 0.17 -4.41 -2.68
CA GLU A 98 -1.09 -3.93 -3.27
C GLU A 98 -1.69 -2.68 -2.61
N PRO A 99 -0.95 -1.58 -2.36
CA PRO A 99 -1.56 -0.38 -1.80
C PRO A 99 -2.67 0.17 -2.71
N GLY A 100 -3.66 0.82 -2.10
CA GLY A 100 -4.77 1.41 -2.83
C GLY A 100 -5.39 2.62 -2.14
N LEU A 101 -6.09 3.43 -2.93
CA LEU A 101 -6.88 4.57 -2.47
C LEU A 101 -8.28 4.51 -3.10
N TYR A 102 -9.31 4.68 -2.26
CA TYR A 102 -10.70 4.66 -2.68
C TYR A 102 -11.44 5.84 -2.07
N VAL A 103 -11.80 6.80 -2.92
CA VAL A 103 -12.50 8.01 -2.51
C VAL A 103 -13.99 7.80 -2.73
N SER A 104 -14.67 7.29 -1.71
CA SER A 104 -16.11 7.03 -1.77
C SER A 104 -16.95 8.31 -1.72
N ASP A 105 -18.06 8.33 -2.44
CA ASP A 105 -19.09 9.37 -2.36
C ASP A 105 -20.07 9.14 -1.20
N ARG A 106 -19.98 7.99 -0.52
CA ARG A 106 -20.94 7.53 0.49
C ARG A 106 -20.35 7.34 1.88
N LEU A 107 -19.03 7.27 2.01
CA LEU A 107 -18.40 7.11 3.32
C LEU A 107 -18.32 8.47 4.01
N SER A 108 -18.64 8.48 5.30
CA SER A 108 -18.44 9.66 6.14
C SER A 108 -16.94 9.94 6.29
N VAL A 109 -16.57 11.19 6.10
CA VAL A 109 -15.24 11.69 6.44
C VAL A 109 -15.12 11.77 7.97
N PRO A 110 -14.03 11.28 8.59
CA PRO A 110 -13.82 11.39 10.03
C PRO A 110 -13.87 12.83 10.52
N GLU A 111 -14.33 13.03 11.76
CA GLU A 111 -14.36 14.36 12.38
C GLU A 111 -12.97 14.98 12.42
N GLY A 112 -12.86 16.25 12.04
CA GLY A 112 -11.59 16.99 11.99
C GLY A 112 -10.79 16.80 10.70
N GLN A 113 -11.22 15.93 9.77
CA GLN A 113 -10.63 15.80 8.44
C GLN A 113 -11.35 16.69 7.41
N PRO A 114 -10.67 17.12 6.33
CA PRO A 114 -11.23 18.04 5.34
C PRO A 114 -12.36 17.38 4.54
N GLU A 115 -13.37 18.18 4.16
CA GLU A 115 -14.36 17.72 3.19
C GLU A 115 -13.70 17.38 1.85
N ILE A 116 -14.15 16.28 1.24
CA ILE A 116 -13.61 15.80 -0.02
C ILE A 116 -14.27 16.56 -1.18
N ASP A 117 -13.46 17.24 -1.98
CA ASP A 117 -13.88 17.88 -3.22
C ASP A 117 -14.46 16.85 -4.22
N ASP A 118 -15.53 17.21 -4.92
CA ASP A 118 -16.22 16.35 -5.89
C ASP A 118 -15.30 15.81 -6.99
N ARG A 119 -14.21 16.52 -7.34
CA ARG A 119 -13.22 16.06 -8.32
C ARG A 119 -12.53 14.75 -7.93
N TRP A 120 -12.53 14.42 -6.64
CA TRP A 120 -11.90 13.21 -6.11
C TRP A 120 -12.87 12.04 -5.97
N LYS A 121 -14.16 12.32 -5.76
CA LYS A 121 -15.17 11.31 -5.44
C LYS A 121 -15.36 10.32 -6.58
N GLY A 122 -15.51 9.05 -6.23
CA GLY A 122 -15.68 7.93 -7.17
C GLY A 122 -14.38 7.39 -7.74
N ILE A 123 -13.22 7.95 -7.40
CA ILE A 123 -11.92 7.42 -7.82
C ILE A 123 -11.50 6.26 -6.90
N GLY A 124 -11.23 5.11 -7.52
CA GLY A 124 -10.62 3.94 -6.86
C GLY A 124 -9.40 3.47 -7.64
N ILE A 125 -8.26 3.33 -6.97
CA ILE A 125 -6.99 2.93 -7.57
C ILE A 125 -6.32 1.92 -6.65
N ARG A 126 -5.90 0.79 -7.19
CA ARG A 126 -4.99 -0.17 -6.56
C ARG A 126 -3.94 -0.60 -7.58
N ILE A 127 -2.69 -0.66 -7.16
CA ILE A 127 -1.58 -1.15 -7.98
C ILE A 127 -0.95 -2.28 -7.19
N GLU A 128 -0.90 -3.45 -7.80
CA GLU A 128 -0.55 -4.71 -7.14
C GLU A 128 0.51 -5.45 -7.94
N ASP A 129 1.50 -5.98 -7.22
CA ASP A 129 2.48 -6.91 -7.76
C ASP A 129 2.67 -8.11 -6.83
N ASP A 130 3.04 -9.25 -7.44
CA ASP A 130 3.52 -10.42 -6.74
C ASP A 130 5.04 -10.32 -6.57
N VAL A 131 5.51 -10.45 -5.33
CA VAL A 131 6.92 -10.23 -4.98
C VAL A 131 7.47 -11.46 -4.28
N ALA A 132 8.53 -12.03 -4.85
CA ALA A 132 9.31 -13.10 -4.22
C ALA A 132 10.48 -12.50 -3.43
N VAL A 133 10.68 -12.95 -2.20
CA VAL A 133 11.87 -12.61 -1.40
C VAL A 133 13.05 -13.40 -1.98
N ALA A 134 14.08 -12.69 -2.43
CA ALA A 134 15.31 -13.26 -2.98
C ALA A 134 16.43 -13.27 -1.93
N GLU A 135 17.56 -13.91 -2.23
CA GLU A 135 18.71 -13.98 -1.31
C GLU A 135 19.21 -12.59 -0.88
N ASN A 136 19.13 -11.59 -1.77
CA ASN A 136 19.56 -10.21 -1.53
C ASN A 136 18.49 -9.20 -1.98
N GLY A 137 17.31 -9.26 -1.38
CA GLY A 137 16.19 -8.34 -1.68
C GLY A 137 14.96 -9.07 -2.18
N HIS A 138 14.50 -8.72 -3.37
CA HIS A 138 13.27 -9.26 -3.95
C HIS A 138 13.32 -9.36 -5.47
N GLU A 139 12.38 -10.13 -6.02
CA GLU A 139 12.05 -10.23 -7.43
C GLU A 139 10.56 -9.91 -7.62
N VAL A 140 10.24 -9.03 -8.57
CA VAL A 140 8.85 -8.72 -8.93
C VAL A 140 8.41 -9.62 -10.07
N LEU A 141 7.52 -10.57 -9.78
CA LEU A 141 7.11 -11.62 -10.71
C LEU A 141 6.13 -11.11 -11.79
N THR A 142 5.42 -10.03 -11.49
CA THR A 142 4.40 -9.40 -12.33
C THR A 142 4.89 -8.17 -13.11
N ALA A 143 6.21 -7.94 -13.14
CA ALA A 143 6.82 -6.74 -13.75
C ALA A 143 6.54 -6.57 -15.26
N GLY A 144 6.04 -7.62 -15.94
CA GLY A 144 5.62 -7.54 -17.34
C GLY A 144 4.39 -6.66 -17.58
N ALA A 145 3.57 -6.41 -16.55
CA ALA A 145 2.46 -5.47 -16.61
C ALA A 145 2.96 -4.04 -16.30
N LEU A 146 3.03 -3.19 -17.33
CA LEU A 146 3.55 -1.83 -17.16
C LEU A 146 2.59 -0.97 -16.32
N LYS A 147 3.13 -0.35 -15.27
CA LYS A 147 2.38 0.49 -14.30
C LYS A 147 2.85 1.95 -14.24
N SER A 148 3.88 2.34 -14.99
CA SER A 148 4.28 3.75 -15.01
C SER A 148 3.22 4.60 -15.71
N VAL A 149 2.97 5.82 -15.22
CA VAL A 149 2.01 6.76 -15.84
C VAL A 149 2.30 6.93 -17.34
N ALA A 150 3.58 7.09 -17.69
CA ALA A 150 4.00 7.27 -19.07
C ALA A 150 3.74 6.03 -19.93
N ALA A 151 3.79 4.83 -19.37
CA ALA A 151 3.48 3.60 -20.10
C ALA A 151 1.97 3.46 -20.36
N MET A 152 1.13 3.81 -19.38
CA MET A 152 -0.34 3.73 -19.54
C MET A 152 -0.90 4.77 -20.51
N GLU A 153 -0.26 5.94 -20.65
CA GLU A 153 -0.71 6.98 -21.59
C GLU A 153 -0.39 6.66 -23.07
N ARG A 154 0.34 5.56 -23.33
CA ARG A 154 0.76 5.14 -24.69
C ARG A 154 0.05 3.89 -25.23
N SER A 155 -0.76 3.24 -24.41
CA SER A 155 -1.54 2.04 -24.75
C SER A 155 -2.95 2.41 -25.23
#